data_AF-A0A5W5S923-F1
#
_entry.id   AF-A0A5W5S923-F1
#
_cell.length_a   1.000
_cell.length_b   1.000
_cell.length_c   1.000
_cell.angle_alpha   90.00
_cell.angle_beta   90.00
_cell.angle_gamma   90.00
#
_symmetry.space_group_name_H-M   'P 1'
#
loop_
_entity.id
_entity.type
_entity.pdbx_description
1 polymer ?
#
loop_
_entity_poly.entity_id
_entity_poly.type
_entity_poly.pdbx_seq_one_letter_code
_entity_poly.pdbx_strand_id
1 'polypeptide(L)'
;MKHLIKIVKGEPVVSTEVIAAEFGRRHDNVMQNIRSLIESDHLGPLDFKESSYVNKQNKVQPCYELTERGFLIAMPFIGGEKARDGQVRLVDSFIEYREKVKRESVIQAERDLARVEYRPMTNAIKQSKEAEGKEAEHYHFSNEANLINRIVLGTTAAKFRKENDIGKTEAIRDYLTAEQIRAITELQRADTVFINMGWDFERRKAELKSLFDRNHRQPLIEEQHRLAA
;
A
#
# COMPACT_ATOMS: atom_id res chain seq x y z
N MET A 1 -14.24 -4.77 -16.64
CA MET A 1 -15.14 -5.15 -15.54
C MET A 1 -15.85 -3.91 -15.05
N LYS A 2 -17.17 -3.97 -14.80
CA LYS A 2 -17.92 -2.85 -14.23
C LYS A 2 -17.61 -2.83 -12.72
N HIS A 3 -17.00 -1.75 -12.20
CA HIS A 3 -16.73 -1.65 -10.77
C HIS A 3 -18.06 -1.50 -10.02
N LEU A 4 -18.45 -2.53 -9.25
CA LEU A 4 -19.69 -2.56 -8.47
C LEU A 4 -19.60 -1.66 -7.22
N ILE A 5 -18.39 -1.51 -6.70
CA ILE A 5 -18.07 -0.68 -5.54
C ILE A 5 -17.50 0.66 -6.02
N LYS A 6 -17.98 1.74 -5.42
CA LYS A 6 -17.44 3.09 -5.59
C LYS A 6 -16.82 3.57 -4.28
N ILE A 7 -15.89 4.52 -4.38
CA ILE A 7 -15.29 5.16 -3.21
C ILE A 7 -15.94 6.52 -3.00
N VAL A 8 -16.53 6.72 -1.82
CA VAL A 8 -17.08 8.01 -1.41
C VAL A 8 -16.40 8.42 -0.12
N LYS A 9 -15.65 9.53 -0.16
CA LYS A 9 -14.85 10.04 0.98
C LYS A 9 -13.91 8.99 1.60
N GLY A 10 -13.36 8.10 0.78
CA GLY A 10 -12.44 7.04 1.21
C GLY A 10 -13.13 5.75 1.69
N GLU A 11 -14.46 5.72 1.72
CA GLU A 11 -15.23 4.54 2.13
C GLU A 11 -15.77 3.78 0.90
N PRO A 12 -15.60 2.45 0.83
CA PRO A 12 -16.22 1.63 -0.21
C PRO A 12 -17.72 1.54 0.02
N VAL A 13 -18.50 1.94 -0.99
CA VAL A 13 -19.96 1.88 -0.95
C VAL A 13 -20.51 1.27 -2.22
N VAL A 14 -21.68 0.64 -2.11
CA VAL A 14 -22.47 0.14 -3.24
C VAL A 14 -23.80 0.88 -3.31
N SER A 15 -24.22 1.30 -4.50
CA SER A 15 -25.51 1.97 -4.65
C SER A 15 -26.66 0.97 -4.78
N THR A 16 -27.86 1.34 -4.31
CA THR A 16 -29.06 0.51 -4.48
C THR A 16 -29.43 0.24 -5.94
N GLU A 17 -28.98 1.07 -6.88
CA GLU A 17 -29.14 0.80 -8.32
C GLU A 17 -28.29 -0.38 -8.77
N VAL A 18 -27.03 -0.40 -8.36
CA VAL A 18 -26.12 -1.53 -8.61
C VAL A 18 -26.67 -2.79 -7.95
N ILE A 19 -27.12 -2.72 -6.70
CA ILE A 19 -27.75 -3.85 -6.01
C ILE A 19 -28.97 -4.36 -6.79
N ALA A 20 -29.86 -3.47 -7.23
CA ALA A 20 -31.04 -3.86 -7.99
C ALA A 20 -30.67 -4.60 -9.30
N ALA A 21 -29.66 -4.10 -10.01
CA ALA A 21 -29.14 -4.75 -11.23
C ALA A 21 -28.53 -6.13 -10.94
N GLU A 22 -27.67 -6.24 -9.92
CA GLU A 22 -26.98 -7.50 -9.60
C GLU A 22 -27.90 -8.60 -9.10
N PHE A 23 -28.97 -8.22 -8.38
CA PHE A 23 -29.96 -9.15 -7.85
C PHE A 23 -31.15 -9.39 -8.79
N GLY A 24 -31.19 -8.72 -9.95
CA GLY A 24 -32.32 -8.80 -10.89
C GLY A 24 -33.64 -8.35 -10.28
N ARG A 25 -33.60 -7.33 -9.41
CA ARG A 25 -34.77 -6.78 -8.70
C ARG A 25 -35.13 -5.41 -9.24
N ARG A 26 -36.40 -5.02 -9.08
CA ARG A 26 -36.79 -3.63 -9.32
C ARG A 26 -36.16 -2.75 -8.25
N HIS A 27 -35.66 -1.59 -8.66
CA HIS A 27 -34.95 -0.66 -7.77
C HIS A 27 -35.86 -0.08 -6.68
N ASP A 28 -37.13 0.15 -6.96
CA ASP A 28 -38.12 0.60 -5.96
C ASP A 28 -38.30 -0.40 -4.81
N ASN A 29 -38.35 -1.71 -5.10
CA ASN A 29 -38.40 -2.74 -4.07
C ASN A 29 -37.13 -2.76 -3.19
N VAL A 30 -35.95 -2.57 -3.81
CA VAL A 30 -34.69 -2.45 -3.05
C VAL A 30 -34.73 -1.22 -2.14
N MET A 31 -35.17 -0.07 -2.65
CA MET A 31 -35.32 1.16 -1.86
C MET A 31 -36.29 0.97 -0.68
N GLN A 32 -37.40 0.27 -0.89
CA GLN A 32 -38.37 -0.04 0.16
C GLN A 32 -37.76 -0.92 1.26
N ASN A 33 -37.01 -1.96 0.89
CA ASN A 33 -36.36 -2.83 1.86
C ASN A 33 -35.33 -2.05 2.70
N ILE A 34 -34.54 -1.18 2.07
CA ILE A 34 -33.58 -0.33 2.79
C ILE A 34 -34.31 0.60 3.76
N ARG A 35 -35.39 1.26 3.34
CA ARG A 35 -36.19 2.13 4.23
C ARG A 35 -36.75 1.37 5.42
N SER A 36 -37.29 0.18 5.21
CA SER A 36 -37.79 -0.69 6.29
C SER A 36 -36.68 -1.04 7.30
N LEU A 37 -35.46 -1.32 6.82
CA LEU A 37 -34.32 -1.60 7.70
C LEU A 37 -33.82 -0.36 8.45
N ILE A 38 -33.97 0.83 7.88
CA ILE A 38 -33.69 2.10 8.55
C ILE A 38 -34.75 2.37 9.62
N GLU A 39 -36.03 2.24 9.28
CA GLU A 39 -37.16 2.45 10.20
C GLU A 39 -37.18 1.48 11.38
N SER A 40 -36.64 0.28 11.19
CA SER A 40 -36.50 -0.73 12.24
C SER A 40 -35.15 -0.71 12.96
N ASP A 41 -34.33 0.33 12.75
CA ASP A 41 -33.01 0.53 13.36
C ASP A 41 -31.97 -0.58 13.10
N HIS A 42 -32.20 -1.45 12.10
CA HIS A 42 -31.21 -2.46 11.69
C HIS A 42 -30.08 -1.84 10.87
N LEU A 43 -30.36 -0.76 10.12
CA LEU A 43 -29.36 0.07 9.47
C LEU A 43 -29.19 1.37 10.25
N GLY A 44 -28.03 1.54 10.85
CA GLY A 44 -27.66 2.76 11.56
C GLY A 44 -27.27 3.89 10.60
N PRO A 45 -27.14 5.14 11.10
CA PRO A 45 -26.80 6.31 10.28
C PRO A 45 -25.43 6.25 9.55
N LEU A 46 -24.57 5.31 9.96
CA LEU A 46 -23.27 5.04 9.36
C LEU A 46 -23.32 3.97 8.26
N ASP A 47 -24.42 3.21 8.16
CA ASP A 47 -24.51 2.11 7.20
C ASP A 47 -24.93 2.56 5.81
N PHE A 48 -25.46 3.79 5.69
CA PHE A 48 -25.96 4.32 4.44
C PHE A 48 -25.81 5.84 4.32
N LYS A 49 -25.88 6.33 3.08
CA LYS A 49 -26.07 7.74 2.73
C LYS A 49 -27.08 7.88 1.60
N GLU A 50 -27.88 8.93 1.65
CA GLU A 50 -28.73 9.33 0.53
C GLU A 50 -27.88 9.88 -0.62
N SER A 51 -28.24 9.50 -1.84
CA SER A 51 -27.53 9.90 -3.05
C SER A 51 -28.50 9.88 -4.25
N SER A 52 -27.96 10.08 -5.44
CA SER A 52 -28.72 9.96 -6.67
C SER A 52 -27.87 9.42 -7.81
N TYR A 53 -28.52 8.93 -8.85
CA TYR A 53 -27.88 8.50 -10.09
C TYR A 53 -28.71 8.95 -11.29
N VAL A 54 -28.08 9.02 -12.47
CA VAL A 54 -28.76 9.31 -13.73
C VAL A 54 -29.10 8.00 -14.42
N ASN A 55 -30.38 7.78 -14.69
CA ASN A 55 -30.85 6.56 -15.35
C ASN A 55 -30.65 6.62 -16.88
N LYS A 56 -30.98 5.52 -17.58
CA LYS A 56 -30.89 5.43 -19.06
C LYS A 56 -31.76 6.43 -19.82
N GLN A 57 -32.72 7.07 -19.15
CA GLN A 57 -33.61 8.10 -19.71
C GLN A 57 -33.08 9.52 -19.42
N ASN A 58 -31.84 9.66 -18.96
CA ASN A 58 -31.26 10.93 -18.50
C ASN A 58 -32.04 11.61 -17.37
N LYS A 59 -32.78 10.83 -16.57
CA LYS A 59 -33.48 11.35 -15.39
C LYS A 59 -32.68 11.04 -14.14
N VAL A 60 -32.57 12.03 -13.25
CA VAL A 60 -32.03 11.86 -11.91
C VAL A 60 -33.01 11.01 -11.09
N GLN A 61 -32.49 9.99 -10.41
CA GLN A 61 -33.24 9.09 -9.55
C GLN A 61 -32.57 9.03 -8.17
N PRO A 62 -33.35 9.07 -7.07
CA PRO A 62 -32.80 8.93 -5.73
C PRO A 62 -32.31 7.50 -5.50
N CYS A 63 -31.23 7.33 -4.75
CA CYS A 63 -30.72 6.04 -4.33
C CYS A 63 -30.09 6.13 -2.94
N TYR A 64 -29.83 4.97 -2.32
CA TYR A 64 -28.93 4.90 -1.17
C TYR A 64 -27.57 4.36 -1.61
N GLU A 65 -26.53 4.84 -0.96
CA GLU A 65 -25.20 4.27 -0.95
C GLU A 65 -25.03 3.52 0.35
N LEU A 66 -24.78 2.22 0.30
CA LEU A 66 -24.58 1.38 1.48
C LEU A 66 -23.09 1.11 1.66
N THR A 67 -22.63 1.17 2.89
CA THR A 67 -21.30 0.68 3.27
C THR A 67 -21.25 -0.85 3.16
N GLU A 68 -20.06 -1.45 3.27
CA GLU A 68 -19.92 -2.92 3.32
C GLU A 68 -20.83 -3.52 4.39
N ARG A 69 -20.82 -2.95 5.60
CA ARG A 69 -21.67 -3.40 6.72
C ARG A 69 -23.15 -3.23 6.39
N GLY A 70 -23.56 -2.06 5.92
CA GLY A 70 -24.94 -1.79 5.55
C GLY A 70 -25.47 -2.72 4.47
N PHE A 71 -24.64 -3.02 3.46
CA PHE A 71 -24.95 -3.99 2.42
C PHE A 71 -25.12 -5.40 3.00
N LEU A 72 -24.19 -5.87 3.83
CA LEU A 72 -24.25 -7.21 4.43
C LEU A 72 -25.49 -7.40 5.32
N ILE A 73 -25.92 -6.36 6.02
CA ILE A 73 -27.17 -6.36 6.80
C ILE A 73 -28.40 -6.43 5.89
N ALA A 74 -28.41 -5.67 4.79
CA ALA A 74 -29.55 -5.61 3.89
C ALA A 74 -29.66 -6.84 2.97
N MET A 75 -28.55 -7.54 2.73
CA MET A 75 -28.41 -8.65 1.79
C MET A 75 -29.46 -9.76 1.96
N PRO A 76 -29.82 -10.24 3.17
CA PRO A 76 -30.85 -11.27 3.36
C PRO A 76 -32.26 -10.80 2.97
N PHE A 77 -32.52 -9.50 3.03
CA PHE A 77 -33.84 -8.90 2.79
C PHE A 77 -34.04 -8.49 1.33
N ILE A 78 -32.95 -8.38 0.57
CA ILE A 78 -32.96 -8.03 -0.86
C ILE A 78 -32.85 -9.30 -1.72
N GLY A 79 -32.02 -10.26 -1.28
CA GLY A 79 -31.79 -11.53 -1.95
C GLY A 79 -32.97 -12.48 -1.84
N GLY A 80 -33.40 -13.05 -2.97
CA GLY A 80 -34.19 -14.29 -2.99
C GLY A 80 -33.30 -15.48 -3.37
N GLU A 81 -33.86 -16.69 -3.33
CA GLU A 81 -33.12 -17.93 -3.64
C GLU A 81 -32.42 -17.92 -5.02
N LYS A 82 -32.94 -17.13 -5.98
CA LYS A 82 -32.39 -16.92 -7.33
C LYS A 82 -31.31 -15.84 -7.44
N ALA A 83 -30.94 -15.17 -6.34
CA ALA A 83 -30.02 -14.03 -6.33
C ALA A 83 -28.65 -14.33 -5.69
N ARG A 84 -28.33 -15.62 -5.48
CA ARG A 84 -27.07 -16.08 -4.86
C ARG A 84 -25.84 -15.64 -5.66
N ASP A 85 -25.92 -15.58 -6.98
CA ASP A 85 -24.77 -15.17 -7.80
C ASP A 85 -24.47 -13.67 -7.65
N GLY A 86 -25.50 -12.83 -7.52
CA GLY A 86 -25.33 -11.39 -7.26
C GLY A 86 -24.75 -11.13 -5.87
N GLN A 87 -25.14 -11.95 -4.90
CA GLN A 87 -24.57 -11.98 -3.55
C GLN A 87 -23.06 -12.27 -3.57
N VAL A 88 -22.65 -13.35 -4.25
CA VAL A 88 -21.23 -13.72 -4.38
C VAL A 88 -20.44 -12.57 -5.03
N ARG A 89 -20.89 -12.05 -6.18
CA ARG A 89 -20.18 -10.99 -6.90
C ARG A 89 -19.95 -9.73 -6.06
N LEU A 90 -20.95 -9.31 -5.27
CA LEU A 90 -20.82 -8.11 -4.45
C LEU A 90 -19.94 -8.34 -3.23
N VAL A 91 -20.03 -9.50 -2.58
CA VAL A 91 -19.11 -9.86 -1.48
C VAL A 91 -17.67 -9.92 -1.98
N ASP A 92 -17.42 -10.60 -3.10
CA ASP A 92 -16.08 -10.68 -3.71
C ASP A 92 -15.54 -9.30 -4.05
N SER A 93 -16.39 -8.41 -4.57
CA SER A 93 -15.98 -7.03 -4.87
C SER A 93 -15.56 -6.23 -3.62
N PHE A 94 -16.21 -6.44 -2.47
CA PHE A 94 -15.80 -5.83 -1.20
C PHE A 94 -14.50 -6.45 -0.67
N ILE A 95 -14.32 -7.77 -0.80
CA ILE A 95 -13.08 -8.46 -0.41
C ILE A 95 -11.91 -7.97 -1.25
N GLU A 96 -12.05 -7.94 -2.58
CA GLU A 96 -11.03 -7.43 -3.51
C GLU A 96 -10.65 -5.99 -3.18
N TYR A 97 -11.63 -5.14 -2.86
CA TYR A 97 -11.38 -3.78 -2.43
C TYR A 97 -10.55 -3.73 -1.15
N ARG A 98 -10.95 -4.48 -0.11
CA ARG A 98 -10.23 -4.52 1.17
C ARG A 98 -8.80 -5.02 1.02
N GLU A 99 -8.60 -6.08 0.24
CA GLU A 99 -7.29 -6.63 -0.09
C GLU A 99 -6.41 -5.56 -0.78
N LYS A 100 -6.98 -4.83 -1.74
CA LYS A 100 -6.29 -3.76 -2.46
C LYS A 100 -5.90 -2.62 -1.52
N VAL A 101 -6.83 -2.11 -0.71
CA VAL A 101 -6.55 -1.03 0.25
C VAL A 101 -5.52 -1.45 1.27
N LYS A 102 -5.59 -2.68 1.79
CA LYS A 102 -4.59 -3.21 2.72
C LYS A 102 -3.21 -3.30 2.07
N ARG A 103 -3.15 -3.75 0.81
CA ARG A 103 -1.89 -3.80 0.06
C ARG A 103 -1.32 -2.40 -0.16
N GLU A 104 -2.15 -1.46 -0.59
CA GLU A 104 -1.76 -0.07 -0.79
C GLU A 104 -1.31 0.60 0.52
N SER A 105 -1.96 0.31 1.65
CA SER A 105 -1.58 0.88 2.94
C SER A 105 -0.28 0.32 3.48
N VAL A 106 -0.01 -0.98 3.29
CA VAL A 106 1.30 -1.57 3.62
C VAL A 106 2.39 -0.96 2.76
N ILE A 107 2.19 -0.89 1.43
CA ILE A 107 3.16 -0.27 0.50
C ILE A 107 3.40 1.20 0.89
N GLN A 108 2.36 1.94 1.24
CA GLN A 108 2.48 3.33 1.65
C GLN A 108 3.23 3.48 2.97
N ALA A 109 2.94 2.63 3.97
CA ALA A 109 3.65 2.61 5.24
C ALA A 109 5.13 2.25 5.06
N GLU A 110 5.45 1.32 4.17
CA GLU A 110 6.84 0.97 3.82
C GLU A 110 7.55 2.10 3.08
N ARG A 111 6.86 2.81 2.19
CA ARG A 111 7.38 4.00 1.50
C ARG A 111 7.60 5.16 2.47
N ASP A 112 6.71 5.37 3.42
CA ASP A 112 6.85 6.41 4.43
C ASP A 112 7.95 6.07 5.42
N LEU A 113 8.04 4.81 5.86
CA LEU A 113 9.20 4.32 6.62
C LEU A 113 10.49 4.52 5.81
N ALA A 114 10.49 4.22 4.51
CA ALA A 114 11.65 4.46 3.65
C ALA A 114 12.04 5.94 3.58
N ARG A 115 11.07 6.85 3.50
CA ARG A 115 11.31 8.29 3.50
C ARG A 115 11.79 8.79 4.86
N VAL A 116 11.27 8.23 5.95
CA VAL A 116 11.69 8.52 7.33
C VAL A 116 13.10 8.01 7.59
N GLU A 117 13.50 6.87 7.03
CA GLU A 117 14.85 6.30 7.19
C GLU A 117 15.89 6.92 6.24
N TYR A 118 15.52 7.36 5.03
CA TYR A 118 16.45 8.04 4.11
C TYR A 118 16.78 9.47 4.51
N ARG A 119 15.84 10.18 5.14
CA ARG A 119 15.97 11.59 5.46
C ARG A 119 17.09 11.89 6.48
N PRO A 120 17.30 11.08 7.54
CA PRO A 120 18.44 11.23 8.45
C PRO A 120 19.79 11.18 7.74
N MET A 121 20.05 10.15 6.93
CA MET A 121 21.32 10.02 6.20
C MET A 121 21.50 11.15 5.20
N THR A 122 20.44 11.51 4.47
CA THR A 122 20.45 12.66 3.54
C THR A 122 20.78 13.96 4.28
N ASN A 123 20.19 14.19 5.45
CA ASN A 123 20.45 15.37 6.26
C ASN A 123 21.88 15.36 6.82
N ALA A 124 22.39 14.21 7.26
CA ALA A 124 23.76 14.05 7.73
C ALA A 124 24.77 14.39 6.63
N ILE A 125 24.54 13.92 5.39
CA ILE A 125 25.39 14.26 4.23
C ILE A 125 25.36 15.77 3.99
N LYS A 126 24.17 16.40 4.00
CA LYS A 126 24.04 17.86 3.81
C LYS A 126 24.80 18.63 4.88
N GLN A 127 24.55 18.33 6.14
CA GLN A 127 25.21 18.99 7.28
C GLN A 127 26.73 18.79 7.26
N SER A 128 27.20 17.59 6.91
CA SER A 128 28.62 17.31 6.75
C SER A 128 29.25 18.18 5.65
N LYS A 129 28.58 18.36 4.50
CA LYS A 129 29.08 19.23 3.42
C LYS A 129 29.00 20.71 3.76
N GLU A 130 27.92 21.15 4.39
CA GLU A 130 27.79 22.51 4.90
C GLU A 130 28.92 22.84 5.91
N ALA A 131 29.28 21.91 6.79
CA ALA A 131 30.40 22.06 7.73
C ALA A 131 31.78 22.13 7.03
N GLU A 132 31.93 21.50 5.86
CA GLU A 132 33.10 21.65 4.98
C GLU A 132 33.07 22.96 4.17
N GLY A 133 32.02 23.78 4.29
CA GLY A 133 31.80 24.99 3.49
C GLY A 133 31.40 24.70 2.04
N LYS A 134 30.81 23.53 1.77
CA LYS A 134 30.42 23.06 0.43
C LYS A 134 28.92 22.73 0.37
N GLU A 135 28.35 22.83 -0.83
CA GLU A 135 26.99 22.32 -1.06
C GLU A 135 27.01 20.82 -1.36
N ALA A 136 25.97 20.11 -0.92
CA ALA A 136 25.86 18.68 -1.16
C ALA A 136 25.30 18.37 -2.56
N GLU A 137 26.17 17.86 -3.42
CA GLU A 137 25.83 17.41 -4.77
C GLU A 137 25.05 16.10 -4.83
N HIS A 138 24.26 15.91 -5.90
CA HIS A 138 23.44 14.71 -6.10
C HIS A 138 24.24 13.39 -5.99
N TYR A 139 25.49 13.38 -6.45
CA TYR A 139 26.32 12.18 -6.42
C TYR A 139 26.76 11.78 -5.01
N HIS A 140 26.78 12.68 -4.02
CA HIS A 140 27.07 12.29 -2.64
C HIS A 140 26.00 11.33 -2.11
N PHE A 141 24.73 11.65 -2.34
CA PHE A 141 23.61 10.80 -1.92
C PHE A 141 23.59 9.46 -2.65
N SER A 142 23.80 9.49 -3.98
CA SER A 142 23.78 8.25 -4.78
C SER A 142 24.97 7.35 -4.50
N ASN A 143 26.13 7.90 -4.12
CA ASN A 143 27.30 7.12 -3.71
C ASN A 143 27.05 6.38 -2.39
N GLU A 144 26.49 7.04 -1.37
CA GLU A 144 26.16 6.38 -0.09
C GLU A 144 25.10 5.29 -0.28
N ALA A 145 24.05 5.60 -1.05
CA ALA A 145 23.02 4.63 -1.40
C ALA A 145 23.61 3.39 -2.10
N ASN A 146 24.53 3.60 -3.05
CA ASN A 146 25.17 2.51 -3.77
C ASN A 146 26.22 1.76 -2.94
N LEU A 147 26.87 2.39 -1.96
CA LEU A 147 27.74 1.71 -1.02
C LEU A 147 26.94 0.65 -0.25
N ILE A 148 25.82 1.06 0.36
CA ILE A 148 24.95 0.16 1.13
C ILE A 148 24.36 -0.94 0.24
N ASN A 149 23.87 -0.58 -0.96
CA ASN A 149 23.34 -1.57 -1.90
C ASN A 149 24.40 -2.60 -2.33
N ARG A 150 25.65 -2.18 -2.54
CA ARG A 150 26.73 -3.13 -2.88
C ARG A 150 27.05 -4.08 -1.74
N ILE A 151 26.96 -3.63 -0.49
CA ILE A 151 27.21 -4.48 0.68
C ILE A 151 26.08 -5.52 0.80
N VAL A 152 24.82 -5.09 0.71
CA VAL A 152 23.67 -5.98 0.97
C VAL A 152 23.25 -6.81 -0.25
N LEU A 153 23.18 -6.17 -1.42
CA LEU A 153 22.67 -6.79 -2.66
C LEU A 153 23.79 -7.31 -3.56
N GLY A 154 25.06 -7.02 -3.24
CA GLY A 154 26.21 -7.35 -4.10
C GLY A 154 26.30 -6.51 -5.38
N THR A 155 25.38 -5.56 -5.59
CA THR A 155 25.24 -4.82 -6.85
C THR A 155 24.72 -3.40 -6.62
N THR A 156 24.69 -2.57 -7.66
CA THR A 156 24.12 -1.21 -7.58
C THR A 156 22.61 -1.23 -7.78
N ALA A 157 21.93 -0.17 -7.35
CA ALA A 157 20.48 -0.03 -7.52
C ALA A 157 20.05 -0.08 -9.00
N ALA A 158 20.89 0.41 -9.91
CA ALA A 158 20.63 0.41 -11.35
C ALA A 158 20.76 -0.99 -11.96
N LYS A 159 21.78 -1.75 -11.55
CA LYS A 159 22.00 -3.12 -12.04
C LYS A 159 20.96 -4.09 -11.46
N PHE A 160 20.64 -3.97 -10.16
CA PHE A 160 19.56 -4.73 -9.53
C PHE A 160 18.22 -4.55 -10.25
N ARG A 161 17.86 -3.32 -10.61
CA ARG A 161 16.63 -3.05 -11.38
C ARG A 161 16.60 -3.76 -12.71
N LYS A 162 17.73 -3.73 -13.44
CA LYS A 162 17.84 -4.40 -14.74
C LYS A 162 17.74 -5.93 -14.61
N GLU A 163 18.32 -6.51 -13.57
CA GLU A 163 18.33 -7.96 -13.34
C GLU A 163 16.98 -8.52 -12.87
N ASN A 164 16.12 -7.67 -12.29
CA ASN A 164 14.81 -8.04 -11.76
C ASN A 164 13.64 -7.40 -12.56
N ASP A 165 13.92 -6.91 -13.78
CA ASP A 165 12.94 -6.29 -14.68
C ASP A 165 12.08 -5.18 -14.02
N ILE A 166 12.70 -4.38 -13.16
CA ILE A 166 12.06 -3.30 -12.39
C ILE A 166 12.06 -2.00 -13.22
N GLY A 167 10.89 -1.42 -13.43
CA GLY A 167 10.69 -0.14 -14.10
C GLY A 167 11.29 1.05 -13.33
N LYS A 168 11.54 2.16 -14.05
CA LYS A 168 12.18 3.36 -13.48
C LYS A 168 11.36 4.03 -12.36
N THR A 169 10.05 3.91 -12.43
CA THR A 169 9.09 4.48 -11.47
C THR A 169 8.74 3.52 -10.34
N GLU A 170 9.18 2.27 -10.41
CA GLU A 170 8.88 1.24 -9.41
C GLU A 170 9.88 1.33 -8.24
N ALA A 171 9.37 1.08 -7.04
CA ALA A 171 10.18 1.15 -5.83
C ALA A 171 11.01 -0.14 -5.70
N ILE A 172 12.34 -0.01 -5.70
CA ILE A 172 13.26 -1.16 -5.57
C ILE A 172 12.97 -2.01 -4.33
N ARG A 173 12.49 -1.39 -3.24
CA ARG A 173 12.20 -2.09 -1.98
C ARG A 173 11.08 -3.13 -2.11
N ASP A 174 10.15 -2.94 -3.03
CA ASP A 174 9.05 -3.88 -3.30
C ASP A 174 9.57 -5.22 -3.86
N TYR A 175 10.84 -5.26 -4.28
CA TYR A 175 11.55 -6.42 -4.84
C TYR A 175 12.67 -6.93 -3.93
N LEU A 176 12.75 -6.42 -2.71
CA LEU A 176 13.73 -6.86 -1.71
C LEU A 176 13.09 -7.83 -0.73
N THR A 177 13.88 -8.79 -0.27
CA THR A 177 13.46 -9.72 0.80
C THR A 177 13.44 -9.03 2.16
N ALA A 178 12.84 -9.67 3.17
CA ALA A 178 12.75 -9.09 4.50
C ALA A 178 14.14 -8.90 5.14
N GLU A 179 15.07 -9.85 4.97
CA GLU A 179 16.45 -9.67 5.47
C GLU A 179 17.22 -8.59 4.70
N GLN A 180 17.02 -8.46 3.39
CA GLN A 180 17.64 -7.38 2.61
C GLN A 180 17.16 -6.00 3.10
N ILE A 181 15.86 -5.85 3.35
CA ILE A 181 15.30 -4.60 3.88
C ILE A 181 15.85 -4.30 5.28
N ARG A 182 15.93 -5.32 6.16
CA ARG A 182 16.54 -5.19 7.50
C ARG A 182 17.99 -4.72 7.41
N ALA A 183 18.81 -5.41 6.61
CA ALA A 183 20.23 -5.10 6.46
C ALA A 183 20.45 -3.69 5.90
N ILE A 184 19.73 -3.29 4.85
CA ILE A 184 19.83 -1.93 4.30
C ILE A 184 19.48 -0.89 5.37
N THR A 185 18.40 -1.12 6.13
CA THR A 185 17.94 -0.17 7.14
C THR A 185 18.96 0.00 8.28
N GLU A 186 19.53 -1.10 8.77
CA GLU A 186 20.55 -1.05 9.83
C GLU A 186 21.83 -0.36 9.35
N LEU A 187 22.31 -0.69 8.15
CA LEU A 187 23.49 -0.03 7.57
C LEU A 187 23.25 1.47 7.32
N GLN A 188 22.05 1.88 6.88
CA GLN A 188 21.70 3.31 6.71
C GLN A 188 21.76 4.08 8.04
N ARG A 189 21.26 3.48 9.12
CA ARG A 189 21.30 4.09 10.46
C ARG A 189 22.74 4.22 10.96
N ALA A 190 23.52 3.16 10.83
CA ALA A 190 24.94 3.18 11.21
C ALA A 190 25.72 4.24 10.42
N ASP A 191 25.51 4.29 9.10
CA ASP A 191 26.22 5.24 8.25
C ASP A 191 25.86 6.71 8.55
N THR A 192 24.59 6.97 8.87
CA THR A 192 24.15 8.29 9.36
C THR A 192 24.96 8.73 10.58
N VAL A 193 25.18 7.82 11.55
CA VAL A 193 26.00 8.09 12.73
C VAL A 193 27.45 8.33 12.35
N PHE A 194 28.02 7.52 11.46
CA PHE A 194 29.41 7.67 11.07
C PHE A 194 29.68 8.98 10.30
N ILE A 195 28.75 9.41 9.45
CA ILE A 195 28.82 10.71 8.77
C ILE A 195 28.83 11.84 9.78
N ASN A 196 27.93 11.79 10.78
CA ASN A 196 27.87 12.81 11.84
C ASN A 196 29.14 12.83 12.71
N MET A 197 29.83 11.69 12.86
CA MET A 197 31.14 11.62 13.52
C MET A 197 32.29 12.13 12.65
N GLY A 198 32.03 12.56 11.41
CA GLY A 198 33.03 13.05 10.48
C GLY A 198 33.97 11.98 9.95
N TRP A 199 33.54 10.71 9.92
CA TRP A 199 34.38 9.62 9.42
C TRP A 199 34.51 9.67 7.90
N ASP A 200 35.72 9.40 7.41
CA ASP A 200 35.98 9.30 5.98
C ASP A 200 35.30 8.08 5.34
N PHE A 201 35.17 8.12 4.02
CA PHE A 201 34.43 7.11 3.26
C PHE A 201 35.00 5.69 3.41
N GLU A 202 36.32 5.52 3.40
CA GLU A 202 36.92 4.18 3.45
C GLU A 202 36.73 3.55 4.83
N ARG A 203 36.85 4.35 5.90
CA ARG A 203 36.53 3.91 7.25
C ARG A 203 35.06 3.49 7.37
N ARG A 204 34.12 4.33 6.90
CA ARG A 204 32.68 4.02 6.94
C ARG A 204 32.37 2.72 6.21
N LYS A 205 32.89 2.57 4.99
CA LYS A 205 32.73 1.36 4.18
C LYS A 205 33.25 0.10 4.88
N ALA A 206 34.42 0.16 5.53
CA ALA A 206 34.98 -0.98 6.25
C ALA A 206 34.08 -1.38 7.44
N GLU A 207 33.61 -0.42 8.22
CA GLU A 207 32.76 -0.65 9.38
C GLU A 207 31.36 -1.14 9.02
N LEU A 208 30.74 -0.56 7.98
CA LEU A 208 29.46 -1.05 7.46
C LEU A 208 29.57 -2.49 6.94
N LYS A 209 30.67 -2.83 6.29
CA LYS A 209 30.91 -4.21 5.84
C LYS A 209 31.07 -5.16 7.03
N SER A 210 31.85 -4.76 8.05
CA SER A 210 32.00 -5.55 9.28
C SER A 210 30.67 -5.76 9.99
N LEU A 211 29.86 -4.71 10.11
CA LEU A 211 28.52 -4.75 10.68
C LEU A 211 27.61 -5.72 9.92
N PHE A 212 27.62 -5.64 8.59
CA PHE A 212 26.87 -6.55 7.73
C PHE A 212 27.30 -8.02 7.91
N ASP A 213 28.61 -8.29 7.86
CA ASP A 213 29.15 -9.64 7.99
C ASP A 213 28.81 -10.25 9.36
N ARG A 214 28.77 -9.43 10.42
CA ARG A 214 28.43 -9.86 11.77
C ARG A 214 26.93 -10.10 11.98
N ASN A 215 26.08 -9.20 11.49
CA ASN A 215 24.66 -9.17 11.88
C ASN A 215 23.71 -9.74 10.80
N HIS A 216 24.10 -9.69 9.52
CA HIS A 216 23.16 -9.93 8.41
C HIS A 216 23.60 -11.00 7.41
N ARG A 217 24.90 -11.31 7.29
CA ARG A 217 25.38 -12.31 6.33
C ARG A 217 24.70 -13.67 6.50
N GLN A 218 24.67 -14.19 7.72
CA GLN A 218 24.13 -15.52 7.98
C GLN A 218 22.59 -15.56 7.84
N PRO A 219 21.81 -14.63 8.42
CA PRO A 219 20.36 -14.56 8.20
C PRO A 219 19.96 -14.45 6.72
N LEU A 220 20.72 -13.68 5.93
CA LEU A 220 20.42 -13.48 4.52
C LEU A 220 20.67 -14.76 3.70
N ILE A 221 21.70 -15.53 4.02
CA ILE A 221 21.95 -16.87 3.43
C ILE A 221 20.79 -17.83 3.78
N GLU A 222 20.36 -17.83 5.04
CA GLU A 222 19.26 -18.68 5.50
C GLU A 222 17.92 -18.34 4.82
N GLU A 223 17.63 -17.05 4.64
CA GLU A 223 16.44 -16.60 3.91
C GLU A 223 16.49 -17.03 2.43
N GLN A 224 17.66 -16.88 1.77
CA GLN A 224 17.83 -17.33 0.39
C GLN A 224 17.59 -18.84 0.22
N HIS A 225 18.12 -19.66 1.14
CA HIS A 225 17.85 -21.10 1.12
C HIS A 225 16.37 -21.42 1.34
N ARG A 226 15.69 -20.67 2.21
CA ARG A 226 14.27 -20.87 2.51
C ARG A 226 13.35 -20.47 1.34
N LEU A 227 13.73 -19.46 0.57
CA LEU A 227 12.99 -19.00 -0.61
C LEU A 227 13.24 -19.88 -1.84
N ALA A 228 14.34 -20.63 -1.87
CA ALA A 228 14.72 -21.53 -2.97
C ALA A 228 14.20 -22.98 -2.78
N ALA A 229 13.65 -23.30 -1.60
CA ALA A 229 13.09 -24.61 -1.24
C ALA A 229 11.57 -24.66 -1.50
#